data_AF-A0A955C2P7-F1
#
_entry.id   AF-A0A955C2P7-F1
#
_cell.length_a   1.000
_cell.length_b   1.000
_cell.length_c   1.000
_cell.angle_alpha   90.00
_cell.angle_beta   90.00
_cell.angle_gamma   90.00
#
_symmetry.space_group_name_H-M   'P 1'
#
loop_
_entity.id
_entity.type
_entity.pdbx_description
1 polymer ?
#
loop_
_entity_poly.entity_id
_entity_poly.type
_entity_poly.pdbx_seq_one_letter_code
_entity_poly.pdbx_strand_id
1 'polypeptide(L)'
;MIFPLASVAASLPLLAGVALATFLLMRRLAKRRRSDQRLQTQASTPMPGALGKEPAQLLRFQVEMQELHRELSARLDTKMAALLQLIRQADERIETLEQLKADSTSPVQKAGAEPASDERELPASDEIEILKLAAQGFSAATIAHRTSKSLAEVEATLHLNAQSSQASAHR
;
A
#
# COMPACT_ATOMS: atom_id res chain seq x y z
N MET A 1 -29.83 32.15 -8.05
CA MET A 1 -28.56 31.65 -7.49
C MET A 1 -28.88 30.40 -6.68
N ILE A 2 -28.65 29.21 -7.25
CA ILE A 2 -28.94 27.92 -6.61
C ILE A 2 -27.58 27.36 -6.18
N PHE A 3 -27.31 27.35 -4.88
CA PHE A 3 -26.10 26.73 -4.33
C PHE A 3 -26.19 25.20 -4.46
N PRO A 4 -25.12 24.51 -4.88
CA PRO A 4 -25.16 23.06 -5.03
C PRO A 4 -25.15 22.39 -3.65
N LEU A 5 -26.32 21.88 -3.24
CA LEU A 5 -26.53 21.07 -2.02
C LEU A 5 -25.56 19.88 -1.93
N ALA A 6 -24.98 19.43 -3.05
CA ALA A 6 -23.98 18.37 -3.10
C ALA A 6 -22.67 18.74 -2.37
N SER A 7 -22.29 20.02 -2.31
CA SER A 7 -21.05 20.45 -1.65
C SER A 7 -21.13 20.37 -0.12
N VAL A 8 -22.32 20.61 0.44
CA VAL A 8 -22.54 20.53 1.89
C VAL A 8 -22.42 19.08 2.38
N ALA A 9 -22.94 18.12 1.60
CA ALA A 9 -22.88 16.69 1.95
C ALA A 9 -21.45 16.16 2.05
N ALA A 10 -20.53 16.63 1.21
CA ALA A 10 -19.12 16.22 1.25
C ALA A 10 -18.33 16.84 2.42
N SER A 11 -18.76 18.01 2.92
CA SER A 11 -18.06 18.71 4.01
C SER A 11 -18.40 18.17 5.41
N LEU A 12 -19.57 17.55 5.57
CA LEU A 12 -20.03 16.98 6.85
C LEU A 12 -19.11 15.88 7.43
N PRO A 13 -18.68 14.84 6.68
CA PRO A 13 -17.78 13.83 7.23
C PRO A 13 -16.39 14.38 7.56
N LEU A 14 -15.92 15.38 6.81
CA LEU A 14 -14.63 16.01 7.04
C LEU A 14 -14.65 16.83 8.34
N LEU A 15 -15.72 17.62 8.56
CA LEU A 15 -15.90 18.38 9.79
C LEU A 15 -16.05 17.45 11.01
N ALA A 16 -16.81 16.35 10.85
CA ALA A 16 -16.96 15.33 11.88
C ALA A 16 -15.63 14.65 12.21
N GLY A 17 -14.80 14.34 11.21
CA GLY A 17 -13.46 13.78 11.39
C GLY A 17 -12.52 14.72 12.15
N VAL A 18 -12.51 16.00 11.81
CA VAL A 18 -11.69 17.01 12.50
C VAL A 18 -12.17 17.22 13.94
N ALA A 19 -13.49 17.28 14.17
CA ALA A 19 -14.05 17.38 15.52
C ALA A 19 -13.71 16.15 16.38
N LEU A 20 -13.79 14.94 15.81
CA LEU A 20 -13.42 13.72 16.51
C LEU A 20 -11.92 13.67 16.83
N ALA A 21 -11.06 14.06 15.88
CA ALA A 21 -9.61 14.09 16.08
C ALA A 21 -9.21 15.09 17.17
N THR A 22 -9.76 16.30 17.14
CA THR A 22 -9.52 17.34 18.17
C THR A 22 -10.03 16.90 19.54
N PHE A 23 -11.21 16.26 19.61
CA PHE A 23 -11.74 15.69 20.84
C PHE A 23 -10.85 14.59 21.43
N LEU A 24 -10.37 13.66 20.59
CA LEU A 24 -9.47 12.59 21.02
C LEU A 24 -8.13 13.11 21.53
N LEU A 25 -7.58 14.13 20.86
CA LEU A 25 -6.35 14.80 21.30
C LEU A 25 -6.57 15.50 22.64
N MET A 26 -7.63 16.31 22.79
CA MET A 26 -7.93 16.95 24.07
C MET A 26 -8.15 15.95 25.20
N ARG A 27 -8.87 14.85 24.95
CA ARG A 27 -9.10 13.79 25.95
C ARG A 27 -7.79 13.11 26.37
N ARG A 28 -6.88 12.87 25.43
CA ARG A 28 -5.57 12.28 25.71
C ARG A 28 -4.68 13.24 26.51
N LEU A 29 -4.67 14.52 26.16
CA LEU A 29 -3.91 15.55 26.89
C LEU A 29 -4.48 15.81 28.29
N ALA A 30 -5.80 15.87 28.44
CA ALA A 30 -6.45 16.06 29.75
C ALA A 30 -6.14 14.91 30.72
N LYS A 31 -6.06 13.67 30.22
CA LYS A 31 -5.67 12.51 31.04
C LYS A 31 -4.23 12.62 31.55
N ARG A 32 -3.29 13.14 30.73
CA ARG A 32 -1.91 13.41 31.13
C ARG A 32 -1.81 14.58 32.13
N ARG A 33 -2.58 15.65 31.96
CA ARG A 33 -2.53 16.79 32.90
C ARG A 33 -2.98 16.42 34.31
N ARG A 34 -3.92 15.49 34.46
CA ARG A 34 -4.39 15.04 35.79
C ARG A 34 -3.34 14.24 36.56
N SER A 35 -2.40 13.56 35.89
CA SER A 35 -1.28 12.89 36.58
C SER A 35 -0.25 13.89 37.06
N ASP A 36 0.08 14.91 36.26
CA ASP A 36 1.09 15.92 36.65
C ASP A 36 0.58 16.89 37.72
N GLN A 37 -0.71 17.26 37.67
CA GLN A 37 -1.28 18.19 38.65
C GLN A 37 -1.35 17.62 40.07
N ARG A 38 -1.41 16.29 40.23
CA ARG A 38 -1.35 15.63 41.55
C ARG A 38 0.05 15.62 42.16
N LEU A 39 1.09 15.69 41.32
CA LEU A 39 2.48 15.81 41.78
C LEU A 39 2.82 17.26 42.15
N GLN A 40 2.20 18.23 41.46
CA GLN A 40 2.50 19.65 41.67
C GLN A 40 1.90 20.24 42.94
N THR A 41 0.76 19.73 43.44
CA THR A 41 0.16 20.21 44.70
C THR A 41 0.86 19.73 45.97
N GLN A 42 1.79 18.76 45.89
CA GLN A 42 2.62 18.34 47.03
C GLN A 42 3.98 19.05 47.13
N ALA A 43 4.39 19.81 46.11
CA ALA A 43 5.75 20.36 46.01
C ALA A 43 5.93 21.79 46.58
N SER A 44 4.96 22.34 47.30
CA SER A 44 4.97 23.74 47.75
C SER A 44 5.30 23.92 49.23
N THR A 45 6.41 23.35 49.69
CA THR A 45 7.10 23.83 50.91
C THR A 45 8.52 24.25 50.51
N PRO A 46 8.80 25.55 50.37
CA PRO A 46 10.14 26.02 50.04
C PRO A 46 11.03 25.86 51.28
N MET A 47 11.84 24.80 51.31
CA MET A 47 12.95 24.66 52.24
C MET A 47 14.10 25.59 51.81
N PRO A 48 14.52 26.56 52.64
CA PRO A 48 15.68 27.39 52.33
C PRO A 48 16.96 26.59 52.63
N GLY A 49 17.62 26.08 51.58
CA GLY A 49 18.91 25.38 51.71
C GLY A 49 19.30 24.41 50.59
N ALA A 50 18.46 24.18 49.59
CA ALA A 50 18.67 23.09 48.60
C ALA A 50 19.50 23.45 47.34
N LEU A 51 20.13 24.62 47.26
CA LEU A 51 20.83 25.09 46.04
C LEU A 51 22.19 24.42 45.76
N GLY A 52 22.65 23.48 46.60
CA GLY A 52 24.00 22.90 46.49
C GLY A 52 24.11 21.55 45.77
N LYS A 53 22.99 20.81 45.58
CA LYS A 53 23.02 19.42 45.04
C LYS A 53 22.40 19.26 43.65
N GLU A 54 21.86 20.32 43.09
CA GLU A 54 21.16 20.32 41.80
C GLU A 54 22.07 20.14 40.55
N PRO A 55 23.32 20.67 40.47
CA PRO A 55 24.08 20.58 39.22
C PRO A 55 24.53 19.15 38.88
N ALA A 56 24.71 18.28 39.88
CA ALA A 56 25.11 16.90 39.66
C ALA A 56 24.01 16.06 38.98
N GLN A 57 22.75 16.38 39.20
CA GLN A 57 21.63 15.69 38.53
C GLN A 57 21.50 16.14 37.08
N LEU A 58 21.70 17.44 36.80
CA LEU A 58 21.69 17.97 35.44
C LEU A 58 22.81 17.39 34.59
N LEU A 59 24.02 17.24 35.15
CA LEU A 59 25.15 16.62 34.45
C LEU A 59 24.89 15.15 34.13
N ARG A 60 24.30 14.39 35.08
CA ARG A 60 23.91 12.99 34.83
C ARG A 60 22.87 12.88 33.73
N PHE A 61 21.84 13.71 33.79
CA PHE A 61 20.81 13.76 32.75
C PHE A 61 21.40 14.13 31.37
N GLN A 62 22.35 15.07 31.32
CA GLN A 62 23.02 15.43 30.07
C GLN A 62 23.79 14.26 29.46
N VAL A 63 24.51 13.49 30.29
CA VAL A 63 25.22 12.28 29.85
C VAL A 63 24.23 11.23 29.35
N GLU A 64 23.16 10.96 30.10
CA GLU A 64 22.11 10.01 29.70
C GLU A 64 21.46 10.39 28.35
N MET A 65 21.18 11.68 28.13
CA MET A 65 20.63 12.16 26.86
C MET A 65 21.64 12.02 25.71
N GLN A 66 22.93 12.24 25.97
CA GLN A 66 23.98 12.07 24.98
C GLN A 66 24.18 10.60 24.60
N GLU A 67 24.11 9.69 25.57
CA GLU A 67 24.14 8.24 25.34
C GLU A 67 22.93 7.77 24.54
N LEU A 68 21.73 8.23 24.90
CA LEU A 68 20.50 7.93 24.17
C LEU A 68 20.56 8.45 22.73
N HIS A 69 21.08 9.66 22.53
CA HIS A 69 21.26 10.19 21.18
C HIS A 69 22.20 9.31 20.36
N ARG A 70 23.34 8.90 20.94
CA ARG A 70 24.30 8.03 20.26
C ARG A 70 23.69 6.67 19.91
N GLU A 71 22.92 6.09 20.82
CA GLU A 71 22.20 4.83 20.58
C GLU A 71 21.17 4.96 19.45
N LEU A 72 20.38 6.04 19.47
CA LEU A 72 19.39 6.31 18.43
C LEU A 72 20.04 6.53 17.07
N SER A 73 21.13 7.31 17.00
CA SER A 73 21.88 7.50 15.76
C SER A 73 22.39 6.17 15.21
N ALA A 74 23.04 5.34 16.04
CA ALA A 74 23.55 4.04 15.61
C ALA A 74 22.43 3.12 15.08
N ARG A 75 21.27 3.13 15.74
CA ARG A 75 20.10 2.35 15.30
C ARG A 75 19.52 2.87 13.99
N LEU A 76 19.47 4.18 13.79
CA LEU A 76 19.01 4.78 12.55
C LEU A 76 19.97 4.48 11.40
N ASP A 77 21.28 4.60 11.63
CA ASP A 77 22.29 4.29 10.62
C ASP A 77 22.21 2.83 10.17
N THR A 78 22.01 1.91 11.12
CA THR A 78 21.82 0.48 10.83
C THR A 78 20.57 0.23 9.96
N LYS A 79 19.45 0.88 10.30
CA LYS A 79 18.21 0.76 9.52
C LYS A 79 18.34 1.41 8.14
N MET A 80 19.03 2.54 8.04
CA MET A 80 19.28 3.22 6.78
C MET A 80 20.13 2.35 5.84
N ALA A 81 21.19 1.73 6.37
CA ALA A 81 22.01 0.80 5.61
C ALA A 81 21.19 -0.39 5.08
N ALA A 82 20.33 -0.97 5.92
CA ALA A 82 19.44 -2.07 5.51
C ALA A 82 18.45 -1.63 4.42
N LEU A 83 17.85 -0.44 4.53
CA LEU A 83 16.94 0.09 3.51
C LEU A 83 17.65 0.37 2.18
N LEU A 84 18.83 0.98 2.22
CA LEU A 84 19.63 1.22 1.01
C LEU A 84 20.03 -0.09 0.33
N GLN A 85 20.32 -1.14 1.10
CA GLN A 85 20.59 -2.46 0.56
C GLN A 85 19.35 -3.07 -0.11
N LEU A 86 18.17 -2.96 0.51
CA LEU A 86 16.92 -3.44 -0.08
C LEU A 86 16.55 -2.69 -1.37
N ILE A 87 16.78 -1.37 -1.41
CA ILE A 87 16.57 -0.57 -2.63
C ILE A 87 17.48 -1.07 -3.75
N ARG A 88 18.78 -1.24 -3.48
CA ARG A 88 19.73 -1.77 -4.47
C ARG A 88 19.33 -3.16 -4.97
N GLN A 89 18.86 -4.04 -4.09
CA GLN A 89 18.37 -5.37 -4.48
C GLN A 89 17.10 -5.30 -5.32
N ALA A 90 16.22 -4.34 -5.06
CA ALA A 90 15.04 -4.11 -5.87
C ALA A 90 15.43 -3.59 -7.26
N ASP A 91 16.34 -2.63 -7.33
CA ASP A 91 16.85 -2.07 -8.60
C ASP A 91 17.52 -3.16 -9.45
N GLU A 92 18.38 -4.00 -8.86
CA GLU A 92 19.02 -5.14 -9.54
C GLU A 92 17.96 -6.11 -10.10
N ARG A 93 16.91 -6.41 -9.33
CA ARG A 93 15.82 -7.27 -9.81
C ARG A 93 15.03 -6.62 -10.93
N ILE A 94 14.75 -5.32 -10.86
CA ILE A 94 14.08 -4.60 -11.94
C ILE A 94 14.92 -4.66 -13.21
N GLU A 95 16.22 -4.39 -13.11
CA GLU A 95 17.14 -4.47 -14.24
C GLU A 95 17.17 -5.87 -14.85
N THR A 96 17.23 -6.93 -14.04
CA THR A 96 17.18 -8.32 -14.56
C THR A 96 15.87 -8.61 -15.27
N LEU A 97 14.73 -8.11 -14.77
CA LEU A 97 13.43 -8.28 -15.41
C LEU A 97 13.34 -7.49 -16.71
N GLU A 98 13.89 -6.28 -16.76
CA GLU A 98 13.96 -5.46 -17.96
C GLU A 98 14.84 -6.10 -19.03
N GLN A 99 15.99 -6.68 -18.65
CA GLN A 99 16.86 -7.44 -19.55
C GLN A 99 16.13 -8.67 -20.12
N LEU A 100 15.48 -9.47 -19.27
CA LEU A 100 14.69 -10.62 -19.71
C LEU A 100 13.54 -10.21 -20.64
N LYS A 101 12.91 -9.06 -20.39
CA LYS A 101 11.88 -8.50 -21.25
C LYS A 101 12.44 -8.00 -22.58
N ALA A 102 13.61 -7.38 -22.58
CA ALA A 102 14.29 -6.91 -23.79
C ALA A 102 14.73 -8.10 -24.69
N ASP A 103 15.26 -9.16 -24.09
CA ASP A 103 15.67 -10.38 -24.80
C ASP A 103 14.47 -11.14 -25.37
N SER A 104 13.32 -11.10 -24.70
CA SER A 104 12.07 -11.68 -25.22
C SER A 104 11.36 -10.81 -26.26
N THR A 105 11.77 -9.53 -26.45
CA THR A 105 11.14 -8.60 -27.41
C THR A 105 12.01 -8.22 -28.62
N SER A 106 13.18 -8.84 -28.82
CA SER A 106 14.07 -8.55 -29.96
C SER A 106 14.63 -9.82 -30.64
N PRO A 107 14.58 -10.01 -31.98
CA PRO A 107 13.75 -9.40 -33.02
C PRO A 107 12.96 -10.46 -33.82
N VAL A 108 11.66 -10.62 -33.57
CA VAL A 108 10.72 -11.23 -34.55
C VAL A 108 9.72 -10.20 -35.10
N GLN A 109 9.63 -9.00 -34.51
CA GLN A 109 8.69 -7.95 -34.94
C GLN A 109 9.33 -6.88 -35.85
N LYS A 110 10.04 -7.32 -36.90
CA LYS A 110 10.34 -6.45 -38.05
C LYS A 110 9.93 -7.06 -39.41
N ALA A 111 9.00 -7.99 -39.38
CA ALA A 111 8.28 -8.49 -40.55
C ALA A 111 6.80 -8.64 -40.17
N GLY A 112 6.04 -7.55 -40.23
CA GLY A 112 4.63 -7.56 -39.84
C GLY A 112 3.96 -6.22 -40.08
N ALA A 113 4.25 -5.60 -41.23
CA ALA A 113 3.25 -4.75 -41.84
C ALA A 113 2.08 -5.66 -42.26
N GLU A 114 0.88 -5.27 -41.85
CA GLU A 114 -0.44 -5.71 -42.32
C GLU A 114 -0.43 -6.58 -43.60
N PRO A 115 -1.23 -7.64 -43.59
CA PRO A 115 -2.57 -7.39 -44.11
C PRO A 115 -3.66 -7.89 -43.19
N ALA A 116 -4.74 -7.12 -43.18
CA ALA A 116 -6.09 -7.60 -42.96
C ALA A 116 -6.33 -8.91 -43.73
N SER A 117 -6.41 -10.01 -43.00
CA SER A 117 -7.02 -11.24 -43.48
C SER A 117 -7.96 -11.74 -42.40
N ASP A 118 -9.24 -11.48 -42.66
CA ASP A 118 -10.40 -12.31 -42.37
C ASP A 118 -10.02 -13.81 -42.36
N GLU A 119 -9.52 -14.31 -41.24
CA GLU A 119 -9.32 -15.74 -41.01
C GLU A 119 -10.24 -16.17 -39.88
N ARG A 120 -11.27 -16.94 -40.25
CA ARG A 120 -12.02 -17.80 -39.36
C ARG A 120 -11.05 -18.83 -38.78
N GLU A 121 -10.29 -18.45 -37.78
CA GLU A 121 -9.38 -19.35 -37.08
C GLU A 121 -10.20 -20.33 -36.23
N LEU A 122 -9.88 -21.61 -36.39
CA LEU A 122 -10.30 -22.66 -35.48
C LEU A 122 -9.97 -22.23 -34.03
N PRO A 123 -10.79 -22.59 -33.02
CA PRO A 123 -10.56 -22.15 -31.65
C PRO A 123 -9.13 -22.50 -31.27
N ALA A 124 -8.32 -21.45 -31.06
CA ALA A 124 -6.92 -21.59 -30.68
C ALA A 124 -6.86 -22.54 -29.50
N SER A 125 -5.86 -23.43 -29.45
CA SER A 125 -5.72 -24.48 -28.42
C SER A 125 -5.98 -23.95 -27.00
N ASP A 126 -5.61 -22.69 -26.77
CA ASP A 126 -5.80 -21.96 -25.53
C ASP A 126 -7.28 -21.69 -25.16
N GLU A 127 -8.15 -21.40 -26.13
CA GLU A 127 -9.59 -21.23 -25.89
C GLU A 127 -10.23 -22.54 -25.43
N ILE A 128 -9.80 -23.66 -26.03
CA ILE A 128 -10.24 -25.00 -25.63
C ILE A 128 -9.79 -25.29 -24.19
N GLU A 129 -8.60 -24.85 -23.79
CA GLU A 129 -8.10 -25.01 -22.42
C GLU A 129 -8.88 -24.15 -21.41
N ILE A 130 -9.16 -22.88 -21.75
CA ILE A 130 -10.00 -21.98 -20.94
C ILE A 130 -11.37 -22.60 -20.69
N LEU A 131 -12.01 -23.13 -21.75
CA LEU A 131 -13.33 -23.76 -21.66
C LEU A 131 -13.30 -25.04 -20.83
N LYS A 132 -12.25 -25.88 -20.96
CA LYS A 132 -12.08 -27.08 -20.13
C LYS A 132 -11.95 -26.73 -18.65
N LEU A 133 -11.17 -25.72 -18.31
CA LEU A 133 -11.00 -25.27 -16.93
C LEU A 133 -12.28 -24.62 -16.38
N ALA A 134 -13.01 -23.88 -17.19
CA ALA A 134 -14.31 -23.33 -16.81
C ALA A 134 -15.35 -24.43 -16.55
N ALA A 135 -15.38 -25.48 -17.38
CA ALA A 135 -16.25 -26.64 -17.19
C ALA A 135 -15.92 -27.43 -15.90
N GLN A 136 -14.68 -27.35 -15.41
CA GLN A 136 -14.25 -27.91 -14.13
C GLN A 136 -14.64 -27.02 -12.93
N GLY A 137 -15.25 -25.85 -13.16
CA GLY A 137 -15.73 -24.95 -12.11
C GLY A 137 -14.68 -23.99 -11.56
N PHE A 138 -13.54 -23.82 -12.24
CA PHE A 138 -12.53 -22.84 -11.83
C PHE A 138 -13.01 -21.40 -12.06
N SER A 139 -12.60 -20.49 -11.17
CA SER A 139 -12.91 -19.05 -11.32
C SER A 139 -12.08 -18.42 -12.45
N ALA A 140 -12.61 -17.37 -13.08
CA ALA A 140 -11.93 -16.64 -14.15
C ALA A 140 -10.52 -16.16 -13.76
N ALA A 141 -10.32 -15.72 -12.51
CA ALA A 141 -9.02 -15.34 -11.98
C ALA A 141 -8.03 -16.51 -11.91
N THR A 142 -8.49 -17.71 -11.56
CA THR A 142 -7.65 -18.92 -11.50
C THR A 142 -7.24 -19.36 -12.90
N ILE A 143 -8.18 -19.28 -13.85
CA ILE A 143 -7.95 -19.61 -15.26
C ILE A 143 -6.91 -18.67 -15.85
N ALA A 144 -7.06 -17.35 -15.66
CA ALA A 144 -6.11 -16.34 -16.14
C ALA A 144 -4.69 -16.58 -15.63
N HIS A 145 -4.54 -16.93 -14.34
CA HIS A 145 -3.22 -17.27 -13.78
C HIS A 145 -2.62 -18.53 -14.43
N ARG A 146 -3.44 -19.54 -14.72
CA ARG A 146 -2.97 -20.84 -15.25
C ARG A 146 -2.66 -20.79 -16.74
N THR A 147 -3.39 -19.98 -17.51
CA THR A 147 -3.19 -19.82 -18.96
C THR A 147 -2.30 -18.63 -19.31
N SER A 148 -1.79 -17.90 -18.31
CA SER A 148 -1.00 -16.67 -18.47
C SER A 148 -1.69 -15.59 -19.32
N LYS A 149 -3.02 -15.60 -19.37
CA LYS A 149 -3.84 -14.60 -20.08
C LYS A 149 -4.33 -13.51 -19.14
N SER A 150 -4.69 -12.35 -19.72
CA SER A 150 -5.31 -11.29 -18.94
C SER A 150 -6.70 -11.71 -18.45
N LEU A 151 -7.11 -11.23 -17.27
CA LEU A 151 -8.45 -11.51 -16.73
C LEU A 151 -9.54 -11.08 -17.71
N ALA A 152 -9.35 -9.94 -18.39
CA ALA A 152 -10.28 -9.40 -19.37
C ALA A 152 -10.47 -10.32 -20.58
N GLU A 153 -9.40 -10.94 -21.10
CA GLU A 153 -9.49 -11.89 -22.22
C GLU A 153 -10.24 -13.17 -21.84
N VAL A 154 -10.03 -13.68 -20.61
CA VAL A 154 -10.74 -14.86 -20.10
C VAL A 154 -12.22 -14.57 -19.90
N GLU A 155 -12.57 -13.41 -19.35
CA GLU A 155 -13.97 -13.01 -19.21
C GLU A 155 -14.64 -12.84 -20.57
N ALA A 156 -13.97 -12.21 -21.54
CA ALA A 156 -14.50 -12.02 -22.89
C ALA A 156 -14.78 -13.37 -23.59
N THR A 157 -13.87 -14.33 -23.52
CA THR A 157 -14.05 -15.67 -24.10
C THR A 157 -15.19 -16.45 -23.44
N LEU A 158 -15.33 -16.35 -22.11
CA LEU A 158 -16.45 -16.97 -21.40
C LEU A 158 -17.80 -16.32 -21.73
N HIS A 159 -17.84 -15.00 -21.88
CA HIS A 159 -19.06 -14.29 -22.27
C HIS A 159 -19.49 -14.61 -23.71
N LEU A 160 -18.55 -14.67 -24.65
CA LEU A 160 -18.82 -15.08 -26.04
C LEU A 160 -19.41 -16.49 -26.10
N ASN A 161 -18.85 -17.42 -25.31
CA ASN A 161 -19.37 -18.80 -25.27
C ASN A 161 -20.72 -18.93 -24.54
N ALA A 162 -20.96 -18.13 -23.49
CA ALA A 162 -22.27 -18.07 -22.85
C ALA A 162 -23.36 -17.58 -23.81
N GLN A 163 -23.03 -16.58 -24.64
CA GLN A 163 -23.94 -16.07 -25.67
C GLN A 163 -24.17 -17.08 -26.80
N SER A 164 -23.14 -17.79 -27.27
CA SER A 164 -23.30 -18.82 -28.31
C SER A 164 -24.13 -20.02 -27.82
N SER A 165 -23.96 -20.42 -26.55
CA SER A 165 -24.77 -21.47 -25.93
C SER A 165 -26.24 -21.07 -25.77
N GLN A 166 -26.54 -19.81 -25.46
CA GLN A 166 -27.91 -19.29 -25.38
C GLN A 166 -28.57 -19.20 -26.76
N ALA A 167 -27.82 -18.79 -27.79
CA ALA A 167 -28.31 -18.70 -29.16
C ALA A 167 -28.68 -20.08 -29.75
N SER A 168 -27.99 -21.15 -29.34
CA SER A 168 -28.29 -22.52 -29.78
C SER A 168 -29.50 -23.16 -29.08
N ALA A 169 -29.95 -22.64 -27.94
CA ALA A 169 -31.08 -23.19 -27.17
C ALA A 169 -32.46 -22.67 -27.63
N HIS A 170 -32.48 -21.67 -28.53
CA HIS A 170 -33.70 -21.04 -29.07
C HIS A 170 -34.02 -21.42 -30.52
N ARG A 171 -33.37 -22.46 -31.06
CA ARG A 171 -33.70 -23.10 -32.34
C ARG A 171 -34.36 -24.45 -32.09
#